data_AF-A0A2T7AXJ1-F1
#
_entry.id   AF-A0A2T7AXJ1-F1
#
_cell.length_a   1.000
_cell.length_b   1.000
_cell.length_c   1.000
_cell.angle_alpha   90.00
_cell.angle_beta   90.00
_cell.angle_gamma   90.00
#
_symmetry.space_group_name_H-M   'P 1'
#
loop_
_entity.id
_entity.type
_entity.pdbx_description
1 polymer ?
#
loop_
_entity_poly.entity_id
_entity_poly.type
_entity_poly.pdbx_seq_one_letter_code
_entity_poly.pdbx_strand_id
1 'polypeptide(L)'
;MKVSLTIAVDDRKLSKTYNKLYPEMKILTTQLSSYEPRHPIGEMITVIVTDIEKDGYFREDSKDGAFTYFFGMEAVHDEALLKTKLFSYLEKAIEKTAFTIPDHEKYKMIFSQWKKEHM
;
A
#
# COMPACT_ATOMS: atom_id res chain seq x y z
N MET A 1 -12.07 -4.34 7.23
CA MET A 1 -10.71 -4.92 7.12
C MET A 1 -9.70 -3.78 7.20
N LYS A 2 -8.61 -3.93 7.96
CA LYS A 2 -7.61 -2.86 8.11
C LYS A 2 -6.59 -2.89 6.98
N VAL A 3 -6.39 -1.76 6.28
CA VAL A 3 -5.33 -1.61 5.27
C VAL A 3 -4.29 -0.65 5.81
N SER A 4 -3.01 -1.03 5.75
CA SER A 4 -1.92 -0.20 6.26
C SER A 4 -0.67 -0.26 5.38
N LEU A 5 0.10 0.82 5.42
CA LEU A 5 1.37 0.98 4.73
C LEU A 5 2.43 1.39 5.74
N THR A 6 3.52 0.65 5.80
CA THR A 6 4.69 0.95 6.63
C THR A 6 5.93 0.92 5.76
N ILE A 7 6.87 1.83 6.02
CA ILE A 7 8.21 1.78 5.42
C ILE A 7 9.22 1.40 6.51
N ALA A 8 10.15 0.53 6.19
CA ALA A 8 11.28 0.11 7.02
C ALA A 8 12.56 0.32 6.20
N VAL A 9 13.09 1.54 6.28
CA VAL A 9 14.18 2.03 5.43
C VAL A 9 15.38 2.49 6.24
N ASP A 10 16.59 2.22 5.74
CA ASP A 10 17.85 2.67 6.33
C ASP A 10 18.24 4.09 5.85
N ASP A 11 17.82 4.47 4.63
CA ASP A 11 18.07 5.81 4.08
C ASP A 11 17.28 6.89 4.85
N ARG A 12 18.03 7.75 5.55
CA ARG A 12 17.47 8.86 6.34
C ARG A 12 16.74 9.91 5.52
N LYS A 13 17.17 10.17 4.27
CA LYS A 13 16.50 11.15 3.40
C LYS A 13 15.16 10.60 2.93
N LEU A 14 15.13 9.34 2.52
CA LEU A 14 13.91 8.62 2.15
C LEU A 14 12.91 8.60 3.32
N SER A 15 13.36 8.27 4.53
CA SER A 15 12.53 8.31 5.74
C SER A 15 11.92 9.71 5.96
N LYS A 16 12.73 10.78 5.81
CA LYS A 16 12.24 12.16 5.93
C LYS A 16 11.22 12.53 4.84
N THR A 17 11.45 12.12 3.59
CA THR A 17 10.50 12.38 2.49
C THR A 17 9.18 11.65 2.74
N TYR A 18 9.22 10.39 3.20
CA TYR A 18 8.01 9.66 3.59
C TYR A 18 7.25 10.34 4.72
N ASN A 19 7.94 10.83 5.75
CA ASN A 19 7.28 11.49 6.88
C ASN A 19 6.46 12.72 6.45
N LYS A 20 6.85 13.40 5.37
CA LYS A 20 6.05 14.48 4.76
C LYS A 20 4.80 13.95 4.06
N LEU A 21 4.91 12.81 3.37
CA LEU A 21 3.82 12.14 2.66
C LEU A 21 2.89 11.33 3.57
N TYR A 22 3.34 11.00 4.79
CA TYR A 22 2.62 10.13 5.71
C TYR A 22 1.16 10.54 5.95
N PRO A 23 0.83 11.84 6.20
CA PRO A 23 -0.57 12.25 6.37
C PRO A 23 -1.44 11.91 5.17
N GLU A 24 -0.94 12.08 3.95
CA GLU A 24 -1.67 11.80 2.72
C GLU A 24 -1.81 10.28 2.48
N MET A 25 -0.75 9.50 2.71
CA MET A 25 -0.82 8.03 2.66
C MET A 25 -1.77 7.47 3.73
N LYS A 26 -1.86 8.13 4.89
CA LYS A 26 -2.80 7.78 5.95
C LYS A 26 -4.26 8.02 5.53
N ILE A 27 -4.53 9.09 4.78
CA ILE A 27 -5.89 9.34 4.22
C ILE A 27 -6.27 8.20 3.28
N LEU A 28 -5.40 7.84 2.33
CA LEU A 28 -5.66 6.74 1.39
C LEU A 28 -5.91 5.41 2.12
N THR A 29 -5.02 5.03 3.03
CA THR A 29 -5.15 3.78 3.79
C THR A 29 -6.39 3.76 4.69
N THR A 30 -6.83 4.92 5.19
CA THR A 30 -8.09 5.06 5.93
C THR A 30 -9.30 4.86 5.02
N GLN A 31 -9.31 5.45 3.82
CA GLN A 31 -10.38 5.25 2.83
C GLN A 31 -10.47 3.78 2.42
N LEU A 32 -9.32 3.13 2.13
CA LEU A 32 -9.27 1.70 1.83
C LEU A 32 -9.82 0.85 3.00
N SER A 33 -9.51 1.23 4.24
CA SER A 33 -9.99 0.52 5.44
C SER A 33 -11.48 0.73 5.73
N SER A 34 -12.06 1.85 5.28
CA SER A 34 -13.48 2.15 5.46
C SER A 34 -14.40 1.30 4.58
N TYR A 35 -13.86 0.67 3.54
CA TYR A 35 -14.63 -0.27 2.74
C TYR A 35 -14.77 -1.60 3.50
N GLU A 36 -16.02 -2.04 3.65
CA GLU A 36 -16.38 -3.36 4.17
C GLU A 36 -16.58 -4.32 2.98
N PRO A 37 -15.68 -5.29 2.77
CA PRO A 37 -15.84 -6.27 1.69
C PRO A 37 -17.12 -7.08 1.88
N ARG A 38 -17.79 -7.41 0.77
CA ARG A 38 -19.00 -8.24 0.79
C ARG A 38 -18.73 -9.64 1.29
N HIS A 39 -17.55 -10.15 0.94
CA HIS A 39 -17.03 -11.42 1.40
C HIS A 39 -15.71 -11.15 2.11
N PRO A 40 -15.72 -10.88 3.43
CA PRO A 40 -14.51 -10.55 4.17
C PRO A 40 -13.58 -11.76 4.18
N ILE A 41 -12.57 -11.71 3.31
CA ILE A 41 -11.47 -12.66 3.27
C ILE A 41 -10.32 -11.95 3.98
N GLY A 42 -10.14 -12.28 5.27
CA GLY A 42 -9.11 -11.72 6.12
C GLY A 42 -9.49 -10.46 6.92
N GLU A 43 -8.64 -10.16 7.89
CA GLU A 43 -8.82 -9.10 8.87
C GLU A 43 -8.00 -7.85 8.52
N MET A 44 -6.84 -8.05 7.89
CA MET A 44 -5.89 -6.97 7.59
C MET A 44 -5.06 -7.23 6.33
N ILE A 45 -4.70 -6.13 5.67
CA ILE A 45 -3.64 -6.06 4.67
C ILE A 45 -2.58 -5.09 5.18
N THR A 46 -1.33 -5.54 5.19
CA THR A 46 -0.16 -4.73 5.51
C THR A 46 0.80 -4.73 4.34
N VAL A 47 1.15 -3.52 3.90
CA VAL A 47 2.21 -3.32 2.92
C VAL A 47 3.44 -2.82 3.66
N ILE A 48 4.54 -3.57 3.56
CA ILE A 48 5.83 -3.22 4.13
C ILE A 48 6.79 -2.92 2.98
N VAL A 49 7.37 -1.72 2.98
CA VAL A 49 8.33 -1.28 1.97
C VAL A 49 9.71 -1.14 2.59
N THR A 50 10.74 -1.64 1.95
CA THR A 50 12.14 -1.55 2.43
C THR A 50 13.10 -1.11 1.32
N ASP A 51 14.22 -0.49 1.67
CA ASP A 51 15.24 -0.01 0.74
C ASP A 51 16.47 -0.92 0.61
N ILE A 52 16.47 -2.05 1.32
CA ILE A 52 17.55 -3.04 1.26
C ILE A 52 17.32 -4.11 0.17
N GLU A 53 16.11 -4.16 -0.40
CA GLU A 53 15.71 -5.10 -1.45
C GLU A 53 15.50 -4.37 -2.78
N LYS A 54 15.57 -5.13 -3.88
CA LYS A 54 15.31 -4.60 -5.23
C LYS A 54 13.89 -4.08 -5.37
N ASP A 55 13.72 -3.08 -6.23
CA ASP A 55 12.42 -2.46 -6.49
C ASP A 55 11.35 -3.50 -6.88
N GLY A 56 10.23 -3.50 -6.16
CA GLY A 56 9.07 -4.34 -6.44
C GLY A 56 8.77 -5.39 -5.37
N TYR A 57 7.76 -6.21 -5.64
CA TYR A 57 7.29 -7.27 -4.73
C TYR A 57 8.34 -8.37 -4.61
N PHE A 58 8.68 -8.79 -3.39
CA PHE A 58 9.66 -9.87 -3.18
C PHE A 58 9.23 -10.94 -2.17
N ARG A 59 8.27 -10.65 -1.29
CA ARG A 59 7.81 -11.61 -0.28
C ARG A 59 6.37 -11.35 0.13
N GLU A 60 5.68 -12.43 0.49
CA GLU A 60 4.40 -12.43 1.18
C GLU A 60 4.54 -13.23 2.48
N ASP A 61 3.91 -12.76 3.54
CA ASP A 61 3.80 -13.45 4.82
C ASP A 61 2.35 -13.35 5.30
N SER A 62 1.51 -14.18 4.69
CA SER A 62 0.08 -14.19 4.92
C SER A 62 -0.30 -15.37 5.80
N LYS A 63 -0.96 -15.11 6.92
CA LYS A 63 -1.37 -16.14 7.88
C LYS A 63 -2.69 -15.78 8.53
N ASP A 64 -3.59 -16.75 8.64
CA ASP A 64 -4.86 -16.65 9.37
C ASP A 64 -5.69 -15.39 9.03
N GLY A 65 -5.71 -15.00 7.74
CA GLY A 65 -6.44 -13.82 7.28
C GLY A 65 -5.73 -12.47 7.51
N ALA A 66 -4.50 -12.46 8.02
CA ALA A 66 -3.62 -11.30 7.96
C ALA A 66 -2.71 -11.42 6.75
N PHE A 67 -2.92 -10.55 5.75
CA PHE A 67 -2.10 -10.51 4.54
C PHE A 67 -0.97 -9.50 4.70
N THR A 68 0.28 -9.94 4.54
CA THR A 68 1.44 -9.05 4.60
C THR A 68 2.25 -9.15 3.32
N TYR A 69 2.39 -8.04 2.60
CA TYR A 69 3.12 -7.96 1.36
C TYR A 69 4.36 -7.08 1.53
N PHE A 70 5.50 -7.60 1.11
CA PHE A 70 6.79 -6.92 1.19
C PHE A 70 7.24 -6.45 -0.20
N PHE A 71 7.64 -5.18 -0.26
CA PHE A 71 8.15 -4.53 -1.45
C PHE A 71 9.53 -3.92 -1.19
N GLY A 72 10.47 -4.14 -2.09
CA GLY A 72 11.72 -3.41 -2.12
C GLY A 72 11.53 -2.11 -2.89
N MET A 73 12.36 -1.12 -2.61
CA MET A 73 12.30 0.18 -3.24
C MET A 73 13.69 0.82 -3.24
N GLU A 74 14.20 1.17 -4.42
CA GLU A 74 15.41 1.97 -4.52
C GLU A 74 15.26 3.32 -3.79
N ALA A 75 16.36 3.92 -3.34
CA ALA A 75 16.33 5.20 -2.64
C ALA A 75 15.73 6.31 -3.51
N VAL A 76 14.47 6.67 -3.23
CA VAL A 76 13.76 7.76 -3.89
C VAL A 76 13.69 8.97 -2.96
N HIS A 77 14.27 10.09 -3.37
CA HIS A 77 14.25 11.33 -2.60
C HIS A 77 13.29 12.38 -3.15
N ASP A 78 12.78 12.17 -4.36
CA ASP A 78 11.73 12.98 -4.95
C ASP A 78 10.36 12.60 -4.38
N GLU A 79 9.63 13.60 -3.90
CA GLU A 79 8.36 13.40 -3.18
C GLU A 79 7.25 12.86 -4.10
N ALA A 80 7.13 13.38 -5.33
CA ALA A 80 6.12 12.95 -6.28
C ALA A 80 6.36 11.52 -6.78
N LEU A 81 7.62 11.17 -7.02
CA LEU A 81 8.01 9.82 -7.40
C LEU A 81 7.79 8.84 -6.25
N LEU A 82 8.15 9.21 -5.01
CA LEU A 82 7.92 8.38 -3.84
C LEU A 82 6.43 8.12 -3.63
N LYS A 83 5.61 9.17 -3.72
CA LYS A 83 4.13 9.08 -3.66
C LYS A 83 3.60 8.08 -4.69
N THR A 84 4.03 8.20 -5.93
CA THR A 84 3.62 7.31 -7.04
C THR A 84 4.02 5.87 -6.77
N LYS A 85 5.24 5.62 -6.26
CA LYS A 85 5.69 4.27 -5.91
C LYS A 85 4.86 3.66 -4.79
N LEU A 86 4.68 4.38 -3.68
CA LEU A 86 3.92 3.90 -2.52
C LEU A 86 2.45 3.59 -2.89
N PHE A 87 1.83 4.45 -3.71
CA PHE A 87 0.51 4.20 -4.26
C PHE A 87 0.49 2.89 -5.07
N SER A 88 1.45 2.70 -5.97
CA SER A 88 1.52 1.51 -6.81
C SER A 88 1.73 0.22 -6.01
N TYR A 89 2.45 0.26 -4.89
CA TYR A 89 2.65 -0.90 -4.03
C TYR A 89 1.37 -1.26 -3.26
N LEU A 90 0.62 -0.26 -2.78
CA LEU A 90 -0.70 -0.47 -2.20
C LEU A 90 -1.67 -1.09 -3.20
N GLU A 91 -1.70 -0.56 -4.43
CA GLU A 91 -2.54 -1.10 -5.51
C GLU A 91 -2.18 -2.56 -5.82
N LYS A 92 -0.88 -2.86 -6.02
CA LYS A 92 -0.41 -4.23 -6.26
C LYS A 92 -0.70 -5.19 -5.11
N ALA A 93 -0.60 -4.74 -3.86
CA ALA A 93 -0.93 -5.58 -2.70
C ALA A 93 -2.41 -5.96 -2.69
N ILE A 94 -3.28 -5.00 -2.97
CA ILE A 94 -4.73 -5.24 -3.07
C ILE A 94 -5.06 -6.15 -4.25
N GLU A 95 -4.40 -5.99 -5.40
CA GLU A 95 -4.56 -6.88 -6.56
C GLU A 95 -4.13 -8.33 -6.27
N LYS A 96 -3.10 -8.50 -5.42
CA LYS A 96 -2.61 -9.82 -5.00
C LYS A 96 -3.46 -10.47 -3.91
N THR A 97 -4.23 -9.68 -3.16
CA THR A 97 -5.08 -10.22 -2.10
C THR A 97 -6.21 -11.03 -2.71
N ALA A 98 -6.52 -12.19 -2.12
CA ALA A 98 -7.51 -13.12 -2.66
C ALA A 98 -8.96 -12.64 -2.42
N PHE A 99 -9.33 -11.50 -3.00
CA PHE A 99 -10.68 -10.97 -2.92
C PHE A 99 -11.60 -11.57 -3.97
N THR A 100 -12.91 -11.41 -3.72
CA THR A 100 -13.90 -11.65 -4.77
C THR A 100 -13.80 -10.56 -5.84
N ILE A 101 -14.24 -10.86 -7.06
CA ILE A 101 -14.21 -9.91 -8.19
C ILE A 101 -14.92 -8.58 -7.82
N PRO A 102 -16.12 -8.58 -7.21
CA PRO A 102 -16.78 -7.33 -6.82
C PRO A 102 -15.98 -6.49 -5.80
N ASP A 103 -15.29 -7.14 -4.86
CA ASP A 103 -14.48 -6.45 -3.86
C ASP A 103 -13.23 -5.84 -4.51
N HIS A 104 -12.58 -6.56 -5.44
CA HIS A 104 -11.49 -6.01 -6.25
C HIS A 104 -11.92 -4.80 -7.08
N GLU A 105 -13.10 -4.86 -7.73
CA GLU A 105 -13.63 -3.73 -8.49
C GLU A 105 -13.86 -2.52 -7.60
N LYS A 106 -14.39 -2.71 -6.38
CA LYS A 106 -14.58 -1.60 -5.43
C LYS A 106 -13.27 -0.97 -4.99
N TYR A 107 -12.25 -1.76 -4.68
CA TYR A 107 -10.93 -1.22 -4.39
C TYR A 107 -10.32 -0.47 -5.58
N LYS A 108 -10.43 -1.01 -6.80
CA LYS A 108 -9.99 -0.32 -8.02
C LYS A 108 -10.69 1.01 -8.23
N MET A 109 -11.98 1.11 -7.91
CA MET A 109 -12.71 2.38 -7.93
C MET A 109 -12.14 3.39 -6.93
N ILE A 110 -11.84 2.96 -5.70
CA ILE A 110 -11.24 3.84 -4.66
C ILE A 110 -9.88 4.36 -5.13
N PHE A 111 -9.00 3.48 -5.63
CA PHE A 111 -7.70 3.89 -6.19
C PHE A 111 -7.87 4.83 -7.38
N SER A 112 -8.80 4.55 -8.30
CA SER A 112 -9.05 5.39 -9.47
C SER A 112 -9.55 6.79 -9.10
N GLN A 113 -10.41 6.89 -8.09
CA GLN A 113 -10.89 8.18 -7.60
C GLN A 113 -9.76 8.97 -6.94
N TRP A 114 -9.01 8.32 -6.05
CA TRP A 114 -7.89 8.95 -5.36
C TRP A 114 -6.84 9.46 -6.34
N LYS A 115 -6.51 8.66 -7.36
CA LYS A 115 -5.57 9.05 -8.42
C LYS A 115 -5.99 10.31 -9.15
N LYS A 116 -7.29 10.52 -9.39
CA LYS A 116 -7.78 11.76 -10.04
C LYS A 116 -7.70 12.99 -9.14
N GLU A 117 -7.82 12.81 -7.84
CA GLU A 117 -7.86 13.90 -6.85
C GLU A 117 -6.48 14.31 -6.37
N HIS A 118 -5.52 13.38 -6.38
CA HIS A 118 -4.25 13.53 -5.69
C HIS A 118 -3.00 13.27 -6.55
N MET A 119 -3.12 12.76 -7.78
CA MET A 119 -1.98 12.49 -8.68
C MET A 119 -2.10 13.21 -10.01
#